data_AF-A0A2D4LB14-F1
#
_entry.id   AF-A0A2D4LB14-F1
#
_cell.length_a   1.000
_cell.length_b   1.000
_cell.length_c   1.000
_cell.angle_alpha   90.00
_cell.angle_beta   90.00
_cell.angle_gamma   90.00
#
_symmetry.space_group_name_H-M   'P 1'
#
loop_
_entity.id
_entity.type
_entity.pdbx_description
1 polymer ?
#
loop_
_entity_poly.entity_id
_entity_poly.type
_entity_poly.pdbx_seq_one_letter_code
_entity_poly.pdbx_strand_id
1 'polypeptide(L)'
;MIFLFAGRQLLRFQEDLISSAVAELNYGLCLMTREARNSEGEPYDPDVLYYIFLCIQKYLFENGRVDDIFSDLYYIRFTEWLHEALKDVQPRITSLGYVLPSHVTEEMLWECKQLGAHSPATLLTTLMFFNTKYFLLKTVDQHMKLAFSKVLRQTKKNPSNPKDKSTSIRYLKALGIHQAGQKVTDDMYAEQTENPENPLRCPIKLYDFYLFKCPQTVKGRNDTFYLTPEPVVAPNSPIWYSIQPISREQMEQMLTRILVIREIQEAIAVANVSTMH
;
A
#
# COMPACT_ATOMS: atom_id res chain seq x y z
N MET A 1 -25.06 -7.84 10.84
CA MET A 1 -24.91 -8.69 12.04
C MET A 1 -23.85 -9.72 11.73
N ILE A 2 -22.59 -9.43 12.05
CA ILE A 2 -21.49 -10.39 11.88
C ILE A 2 -21.57 -11.31 13.09
N PHE A 3 -21.95 -12.58 12.90
CA PHE A 3 -21.96 -13.57 13.97
C PHE A 3 -20.51 -14.02 14.22
N LEU A 4 -19.91 -13.54 15.30
CA LEU A 4 -18.63 -14.05 15.82
C LEU A 4 -18.91 -14.99 16.99
N PHE A 5 -18.81 -16.30 16.75
CA PHE A 5 -18.77 -17.28 17.83
C PHE A 5 -17.32 -17.42 18.31
N ALA A 6 -16.93 -16.63 19.32
CA ALA A 6 -15.67 -16.81 20.03
C ALA A 6 -15.88 -17.65 21.29
N GLY A 7 -15.23 -18.81 21.35
CA GLY A 7 -15.33 -19.75 22.46
C GLY A 7 -14.38 -19.42 23.62
N ARG A 8 -14.97 -19.30 24.83
CA ARG A 8 -14.37 -19.42 26.17
C ARG A 8 -13.50 -18.27 26.72
N GLN A 9 -14.11 -17.08 26.81
CA GLN A 9 -14.25 -16.30 28.05
C GLN A 9 -15.28 -15.19 27.74
N LEU A 10 -16.37 -15.09 28.51
CA LEU A 10 -17.43 -14.09 28.30
C LEU A 10 -16.93 -12.69 28.70
N LEU A 11 -16.02 -12.12 27.90
CA LEU A 11 -15.93 -10.68 27.79
C LEU A 11 -17.24 -10.24 27.12
N ARG A 12 -18.07 -9.48 27.84
CA ARG A 12 -19.22 -8.80 27.24
C ARG A 12 -18.67 -7.76 26.28
N PHE A 13 -18.38 -8.16 25.04
CA PHE A 13 -18.13 -7.21 23.97
C PHE A 13 -19.37 -6.31 23.87
N GLN A 14 -19.18 -5.00 23.79
CA GLN A 14 -20.24 -4.14 23.30
C GLN A 14 -20.66 -4.70 21.93
N GLU A 15 -21.94 -5.08 21.80
CA GLU A 15 -22.49 -5.63 20.56
C GLU A 15 -22.39 -4.64 19.39
N ASP A 16 -22.12 -3.36 19.70
CA ASP A 16 -21.87 -2.31 18.75
C ASP A 16 -20.36 -2.05 18.57
N LEU A 17 -19.86 -2.43 17.39
CA LEU A 17 -18.48 -2.24 16.96
C LEU A 17 -18.05 -0.77 17.03
N ILE A 18 -18.96 0.18 16.79
CA ILE A 18 -18.65 1.61 16.75
C ILE A 18 -18.29 2.13 18.14
N SER A 19 -19.03 1.71 19.17
CA SER A 19 -18.80 2.15 20.55
C SER A 19 -17.71 1.36 21.29
N SER A 20 -17.25 0.24 20.74
CA SER A 20 -16.21 -0.60 21.36
C SER A 20 -14.92 0.17 21.70
N ALA A 21 -14.34 -0.10 22.87
CA ALA A 21 -13.06 0.50 23.23
C ALA A 21 -11.95 0.05 22.27
N VAL A 22 -10.97 0.93 21.99
CA VAL A 22 -9.85 0.63 21.08
C VAL A 22 -9.14 -0.69 21.42
N ALA A 23 -8.91 -0.95 22.71
CA ALA A 23 -8.29 -2.18 23.17
C ALA A 23 -9.15 -3.43 22.91
N GLU A 24 -10.48 -3.32 23.08
CA GLU A 24 -11.42 -4.42 22.81
C GLU A 24 -11.52 -4.70 21.32
N LEU A 25 -11.54 -3.66 20.48
CA LEU A 25 -11.54 -3.79 19.03
C LEU A 25 -10.25 -4.45 18.54
N ASN A 26 -9.08 -3.97 18.97
CA ASN A 26 -7.80 -4.58 18.62
C ASN A 26 -7.74 -6.06 19.04
N TYR A 27 -8.20 -6.38 20.26
CA TYR A 27 -8.27 -7.76 20.73
C TYR A 27 -9.22 -8.63 19.88
N GLY A 28 -10.40 -8.12 19.57
CA GLY A 28 -11.37 -8.80 18.71
C GLY A 28 -10.82 -9.07 17.31
N LEU A 29 -10.16 -8.08 16.70
CA LEU A 29 -9.49 -8.24 15.41
C LEU A 29 -8.40 -9.31 15.46
N CYS A 30 -7.57 -9.34 16.52
CA CYS A 30 -6.56 -10.40 16.71
C CYS A 30 -7.19 -11.80 16.77
N LEU A 31 -8.31 -11.97 17.49
CA LEU A 31 -9.02 -13.26 17.55
C LEU A 31 -9.59 -13.62 16.18
N MET A 32 -10.20 -12.66 15.48
CA MET A 32 -10.72 -12.88 14.12
C MET A 32 -9.62 -13.38 13.17
N THR A 33 -8.42 -12.81 13.24
CA THR A 33 -7.31 -13.21 12.36
C THR A 33 -6.96 -14.70 12.50
N ARG A 34 -7.18 -15.30 13.67
CA ARG A 34 -6.78 -16.69 13.97
C ARG A 34 -7.94 -17.68 13.94
N GLU A 35 -9.10 -17.24 14.38
CA GLU A 35 -10.22 -18.10 14.77
C GLU A 35 -11.41 -17.97 13.83
N ALA A 36 -11.45 -16.96 12.96
CA ALA A 36 -12.54 -16.82 12.00
C ALA A 36 -12.59 -18.03 11.05
N ARG A 37 -13.80 -18.55 10.84
CA ARG A 37 -14.10 -19.70 9.97
C ARG A 37 -15.28 -19.35 9.06
N ASN A 38 -15.32 -19.96 7.88
CA ASN A 38 -16.43 -19.85 6.95
C ASN A 38 -17.66 -20.65 7.44
N SER A 39 -18.75 -20.65 6.66
CA SER A 39 -19.99 -21.39 6.98
C SER A 39 -19.80 -22.92 7.07
N GLU A 40 -18.72 -23.45 6.51
CA GLU A 40 -18.37 -24.87 6.53
C GLU A 40 -17.43 -25.22 7.70
N GLY A 41 -16.99 -24.24 8.49
CA GLY A 41 -16.07 -24.43 9.61
C GLY A 41 -14.58 -24.38 9.23
N GLU A 42 -14.27 -24.11 7.96
CA GLU A 42 -12.89 -24.02 7.47
C GLU A 42 -12.29 -22.62 7.67
N PRO A 43 -10.96 -22.49 7.87
CA PRO A 43 -10.28 -21.21 7.93
C PRO A 43 -10.53 -20.38 6.67
N TYR A 44 -10.70 -19.07 6.83
CA TYR A 44 -10.76 -18.17 5.68
C TYR A 44 -9.43 -18.15 4.93
N ASP A 45 -9.51 -18.07 3.59
CA ASP A 45 -8.35 -17.75 2.79
C ASP A 45 -7.76 -16.39 3.23
N PRO A 46 -6.43 -16.21 3.19
CA PRO A 46 -5.81 -14.99 3.67
C PRO A 46 -6.29 -13.71 2.98
N ASP A 47 -6.55 -13.75 1.67
CA ASP A 47 -7.08 -12.59 0.92
C ASP A 47 -8.53 -12.26 1.30
N VAL A 48 -9.34 -13.29 1.57
CA VAL A 48 -10.71 -13.12 2.10
C VAL A 48 -10.70 -12.53 3.51
N LEU A 49 -9.76 -12.98 4.35
CA LEU A 49 -9.58 -12.43 5.69
C LEU A 49 -9.19 -10.95 5.64
N TYR A 50 -8.26 -10.58 4.76
CA TYR A 50 -7.90 -9.17 4.55
C TYR A 50 -9.07 -8.34 4.00
N TYR A 51 -9.84 -8.89 3.06
CA TYR A 51 -11.09 -8.29 2.55
C TYR A 51 -12.07 -7.97 3.70
N ILE A 52 -12.28 -8.90 4.65
CA ILE A 52 -13.17 -8.70 5.80
C ILE A 52 -12.68 -7.52 6.65
N PHE A 53 -11.38 -7.42 6.92
CA PHE A 53 -10.83 -6.31 7.69
C PHE A 53 -10.95 -4.96 6.97
N LEU A 54 -10.81 -4.93 5.65
CA LEU A 54 -11.10 -3.73 4.86
C LEU A 54 -12.56 -3.30 4.99
N CYS A 55 -13.51 -4.25 4.94
CA CYS A 55 -14.92 -3.96 5.18
C CYS A 55 -15.18 -3.41 6.59
N ILE A 56 -14.50 -3.93 7.61
CA ILE A 56 -14.56 -3.40 8.97
C ILE A 56 -14.06 -1.95 8.99
N GLN A 57 -12.88 -1.68 8.45
CA GLN A 57 -12.32 -0.32 8.37
C GLN A 57 -13.26 0.66 7.64
N LYS A 58 -13.85 0.23 6.52
CA LYS A 58 -14.84 1.02 5.79
C LYS A 58 -16.04 1.35 6.67
N TYR A 59 -16.59 0.35 7.36
CA TYR A 59 -17.72 0.54 8.27
C TYR A 59 -17.39 1.49 9.42
N LEU A 60 -16.20 1.37 10.04
CA LEU A 60 -15.76 2.30 11.09
C LEU A 60 -15.75 3.74 10.58
N PHE A 61 -15.12 3.97 9.41
CA PHE A 61 -15.01 5.29 8.80
C PHE A 61 -16.38 5.87 8.40
N GLU A 62 -17.24 5.10 7.74
CA GLU A 62 -18.57 5.55 7.30
C GLU A 62 -19.49 5.92 8.48
N ASN A 63 -19.23 5.36 9.67
CA ASN A 63 -19.98 5.64 10.89
C ASN A 63 -19.25 6.61 11.83
N GLY A 64 -18.26 7.36 11.32
CA GLY A 64 -17.63 8.47 12.03
C GLY A 64 -16.56 8.08 13.05
N ARG A 65 -16.17 6.80 13.13
CA ARG A 65 -15.01 6.39 13.91
C ARG A 65 -13.74 6.67 13.11
N VAL A 66 -12.81 7.39 13.73
CA VAL A 66 -11.61 7.93 13.06
C VAL A 66 -10.42 6.97 13.04
N ASP A 67 -10.50 5.87 13.80
CA ASP A 67 -9.47 4.85 13.91
C ASP A 67 -9.06 4.31 12.52
N ASP A 68 -7.76 4.18 12.29
CA ASP A 68 -7.19 3.41 11.19
C ASP A 68 -6.59 2.12 11.74
N ILE A 69 -7.33 1.02 11.65
CA ILE A 69 -6.94 -0.27 12.23
C ILE A 69 -5.66 -0.85 11.60
N PHE A 70 -5.22 -0.33 10.45
CA PHE A 70 -4.03 -0.81 9.75
C PHE A 70 -2.77 0.04 10.00
N SER A 71 -2.92 1.24 10.56
CA SER A 71 -1.82 2.20 10.70
C SER A 71 -1.66 2.77 12.11
N ASP A 72 -2.74 2.85 12.90
CA ASP A 72 -2.69 3.42 14.23
C ASP A 72 -1.93 2.51 15.21
N LEU A 73 -1.09 3.12 16.06
CA LEU A 73 -0.22 2.40 17.00
C LEU A 73 -0.98 1.52 18.00
N TYR A 74 -2.26 1.79 18.24
CA TYR A 74 -3.08 0.99 19.13
C TYR A 74 -3.43 -0.40 18.56
N TYR A 75 -3.25 -0.60 17.25
CA TYR A 75 -3.57 -1.84 16.53
C TYR A 75 -2.33 -2.64 16.11
N ILE A 76 -1.13 -2.30 16.62
CA ILE A 76 0.14 -2.97 16.27
C ILE A 76 0.01 -4.49 16.35
N ARG A 77 -0.53 -5.01 17.47
CA ARG A 77 -0.72 -6.44 17.64
C ARG A 77 -1.56 -7.03 16.51
N PHE A 78 -2.74 -6.47 16.22
CA PHE A 78 -3.56 -6.92 15.10
C PHE A 78 -2.79 -6.91 13.78
N THR A 79 -2.05 -5.83 13.49
CA THR A 79 -1.29 -5.71 12.24
C THR A 79 -0.15 -6.73 12.12
N GLU A 80 0.49 -7.12 13.23
CA GLU A 80 1.47 -8.20 13.27
C GLU A 80 0.82 -9.55 12.94
N TRP A 81 -0.32 -9.88 13.57
CA TRP A 81 -1.05 -11.11 13.27
C TRP A 81 -1.56 -11.16 11.83
N LEU A 82 -2.04 -10.03 11.30
CA LEU A 82 -2.46 -9.93 9.92
C LEU A 82 -1.27 -10.12 8.97
N HIS A 83 -0.12 -9.52 9.27
CA HIS A 83 1.10 -9.74 8.48
C HIS A 83 1.49 -11.21 8.45
N GLU A 84 1.51 -11.90 9.60
CA GLU A 84 1.81 -13.32 9.68
C GLU A 84 0.84 -14.19 8.87
N ALA A 85 -0.44 -13.81 8.80
CA ALA A 85 -1.43 -14.51 7.98
C ALA A 85 -1.23 -14.29 6.46
N LEU A 86 -0.65 -13.15 6.06
CA LEU A 86 -0.55 -12.73 4.67
C LEU A 86 0.85 -12.94 4.04
N LYS A 87 1.93 -13.02 4.82
CA LYS A 87 3.30 -12.94 4.32
C LYS A 87 3.69 -14.03 3.31
N ASP A 88 3.08 -15.21 3.43
CA ASP A 88 3.37 -16.37 2.58
C ASP A 88 2.36 -16.53 1.43
N VAL A 89 1.42 -15.58 1.27
CA VAL A 89 0.40 -15.64 0.22
C VAL A 89 1.05 -15.56 -1.15
N GLN A 90 0.77 -16.59 -1.97
CA GLN A 90 1.14 -16.61 -3.38
C GLN A 90 -0.11 -16.44 -4.25
N PRO A 91 0.02 -15.85 -5.45
CA PRO A 91 -1.07 -15.83 -6.43
C PRO A 91 -1.56 -17.25 -6.70
N ARG A 92 -2.86 -17.49 -6.54
CA ARG A 92 -3.45 -18.80 -6.80
C ARG A 92 -3.50 -19.00 -8.31
N ILE A 93 -3.02 -20.14 -8.82
CA ILE A 93 -2.97 -20.43 -10.25
C ILE A 93 -3.89 -21.63 -10.53
N THR A 94 -4.78 -21.48 -11.50
CA THR A 94 -5.65 -22.56 -11.99
C THR A 94 -4.83 -23.65 -12.69
N SER A 95 -5.41 -24.85 -12.84
CA SER A 95 -4.80 -25.94 -13.64
C SER A 95 -4.53 -25.55 -15.11
N LEU A 96 -5.19 -24.50 -15.61
CA LEU A 96 -5.01 -23.94 -16.95
C LEU A 96 -3.98 -22.80 -17.02
N GLY A 97 -3.32 -22.46 -15.90
CA GLY A 97 -2.28 -21.44 -15.83
C GLY A 97 -2.77 -20.00 -15.62
N TYR A 98 -4.09 -19.78 -15.48
CA TYR A 98 -4.64 -18.45 -15.15
C TYR A 98 -4.49 -18.14 -13.66
N VAL A 99 -4.14 -16.91 -13.33
CA VAL A 99 -4.13 -16.39 -11.95
C VAL A 99 -5.59 -16.18 -11.50
N LEU A 100 -5.97 -16.81 -10.40
CA LEU A 100 -7.24 -16.57 -9.74
C LEU A 100 -7.19 -15.19 -9.07
N PRO A 101 -8.18 -14.32 -9.34
CA PRO A 101 -8.16 -12.95 -8.83
C PRO A 101 -8.32 -12.93 -7.31
N SER A 102 -7.50 -12.11 -6.65
CA SER A 102 -7.69 -11.77 -5.25
C SER A 102 -9.04 -11.07 -5.02
N HIS A 103 -9.65 -11.36 -3.87
CA HIS A 103 -10.86 -10.68 -3.42
C HIS A 103 -10.62 -9.19 -3.12
N VAL A 104 -9.38 -8.80 -2.86
CA VAL A 104 -8.99 -7.43 -2.54
C VAL A 104 -8.65 -6.66 -3.82
N THR A 105 -9.42 -5.61 -4.11
CA THR A 105 -9.17 -4.70 -5.25
C THR A 105 -8.53 -3.39 -4.83
N GLU A 106 -7.87 -2.74 -5.78
CA GLU A 106 -7.43 -1.36 -5.65
C GLU A 106 -8.59 -0.42 -5.28
N GLU A 107 -9.75 -0.56 -5.94
CA GLU A 107 -10.92 0.30 -5.67
C GLU A 107 -11.36 0.21 -4.21
N MET A 108 -11.36 -0.99 -3.63
CA MET A 108 -11.68 -1.17 -2.21
C MET A 108 -10.74 -0.39 -1.31
N LEU A 109 -9.43 -0.37 -1.59
CA LEU A 109 -8.50 0.38 -0.74
C LEU A 109 -8.76 1.90 -0.82
N TRP A 110 -9.16 2.42 -1.99
CA TRP A 110 -9.56 3.82 -2.12
C TRP A 110 -10.84 4.12 -1.31
N GLU A 111 -11.83 3.23 -1.35
CA GLU A 111 -13.07 3.36 -0.58
C GLU A 111 -12.84 3.25 0.93
N CYS A 112 -12.01 2.30 1.35
CA CYS A 112 -11.68 2.02 2.76
C CYS A 112 -10.65 3.00 3.35
N LYS A 113 -10.27 4.05 2.61
CA LYS A 113 -9.28 5.04 3.03
C LYS A 113 -7.90 4.44 3.34
N GLN A 114 -7.55 3.33 2.69
CA GLN A 114 -6.22 2.71 2.75
C GLN A 114 -5.30 3.16 1.61
N LEU A 115 -5.86 3.86 0.62
CA LEU A 115 -5.13 4.69 -0.34
C LEU A 115 -5.68 6.12 -0.32
N GLY A 116 -4.82 7.11 -0.56
CA GLY A 116 -5.12 8.54 -0.49
C GLY A 116 -4.05 9.35 0.22
N ALA A 117 -4.44 10.54 0.68
CA ALA A 117 -3.55 11.51 1.32
C ALA A 117 -4.18 12.19 2.53
N HIS A 118 -5.07 11.52 3.25
CA HIS A 118 -5.73 12.08 4.44
C HIS A 118 -4.91 11.89 5.73
N SER A 119 -3.92 11.00 5.73
CA SER A 119 -2.95 10.82 6.80
C SER A 119 -1.53 10.59 6.23
N PRO A 120 -0.46 10.80 7.02
CA PRO A 120 0.90 10.50 6.58
C PRO A 120 1.11 9.02 6.26
N ALA A 121 0.52 8.12 7.05
CA ALA A 121 0.63 6.67 6.86
C ALA A 121 -0.05 6.25 5.55
N THR A 122 -1.28 6.71 5.31
CA THR A 122 -2.01 6.37 4.08
C THR A 122 -1.32 6.92 2.82
N LEU A 123 -0.78 8.13 2.88
CA LEU A 123 -0.01 8.67 1.75
C LEU A 123 1.23 7.82 1.46
N LEU A 124 1.93 7.35 2.50
CA LEU A 124 3.10 6.51 2.35
C LEU A 124 2.73 5.14 1.73
N THR A 125 1.65 4.52 2.20
CA THR A 125 1.08 3.30 1.62
C THR A 125 0.71 3.51 0.15
N THR A 126 0.14 4.67 -0.18
CA THR A 126 -0.28 4.98 -1.56
C THR A 126 0.91 5.09 -2.52
N LEU A 127 1.98 5.74 -2.09
CA LEU A 127 3.21 5.80 -2.89
C LEU A 127 3.87 4.43 -3.02
N MET A 128 3.86 3.63 -1.95
CA MET A 128 4.36 2.26 -2.01
C MET A 128 3.55 1.43 -3.00
N PHE A 129 2.22 1.52 -2.96
CA PHE A 129 1.31 0.87 -3.90
C PHE A 129 1.63 1.26 -5.36
N PHE A 130 1.78 2.55 -5.67
CA PHE A 130 2.16 2.99 -7.02
C PHE A 130 3.54 2.49 -7.43
N ASN A 131 4.53 2.51 -6.53
CA ASN A 131 5.87 2.03 -6.83
C ASN A 131 5.86 0.50 -7.05
N THR A 132 5.07 -0.25 -6.31
CA THR A 132 4.88 -1.69 -6.54
C THR A 132 4.18 -1.95 -7.86
N LYS A 133 3.10 -1.23 -8.17
CA LYS A 133 2.30 -1.41 -9.40
C LYS A 133 3.06 -1.03 -10.67
N TYR A 134 3.59 0.19 -10.72
CA TYR A 134 4.12 0.78 -11.94
C TYR A 134 5.63 0.58 -12.08
N PHE A 135 6.38 0.60 -10.97
CA PHE A 135 7.83 0.34 -11.00
C PHE A 135 8.17 -1.14 -10.78
N LEU A 136 7.18 -1.98 -10.49
CA LEU A 136 7.33 -3.41 -10.25
C LEU A 136 8.34 -3.71 -9.13
N LEU A 137 8.35 -2.89 -8.09
CA LEU A 137 9.09 -3.15 -6.86
C LEU A 137 8.27 -4.15 -6.03
N LYS A 138 8.71 -5.40 -5.96
CA LYS A 138 8.00 -6.54 -5.36
C LYS A 138 8.61 -6.98 -4.03
N THR A 139 9.82 -6.52 -3.69
CA THR A 139 10.52 -6.93 -2.47
C THR A 139 10.89 -5.75 -1.59
N VAL A 140 11.02 -6.01 -0.29
CA VAL A 140 11.46 -5.00 0.70
C VAL A 140 12.81 -4.40 0.28
N ASP A 141 13.76 -5.21 -0.19
CA ASP A 141 15.07 -4.72 -0.64
C ASP A 141 14.98 -3.79 -1.86
N GLN A 142 14.04 -4.03 -2.77
CA GLN A 142 13.81 -3.15 -3.91
C GLN A 142 13.26 -1.80 -3.45
N HIS A 143 12.29 -1.81 -2.52
CA HIS A 143 11.75 -0.58 -1.94
C HIS A 143 12.78 0.17 -1.08
N MET A 144 13.62 -0.51 -0.31
CA MET A 144 14.69 0.10 0.49
C MET A 144 15.78 0.75 -0.38
N LYS A 145 16.01 0.26 -1.60
CA LYS A 145 16.97 0.85 -2.55
C LYS A 145 16.42 2.08 -3.27
N LEU A 146 15.12 2.35 -3.16
CA LEU A 146 14.48 3.53 -3.73
C LEU A 146 14.96 4.79 -3.01
N ALA A 147 15.16 5.87 -3.77
CA ALA A 147 15.59 7.14 -3.20
C ALA A 147 14.98 8.34 -3.92
N PHE A 148 14.86 9.47 -3.24
CA PHE A 148 14.38 10.73 -3.84
C PHE A 148 15.16 11.09 -5.12
N SER A 149 16.48 10.92 -5.13
CA SER A 149 17.32 11.21 -6.30
C SER A 149 17.07 10.29 -7.50
N LYS A 150 16.39 9.15 -7.31
CA LYS A 150 16.11 8.14 -8.34
C LYS A 150 14.69 8.22 -8.88
N VAL A 151 13.82 9.00 -8.24
CA VAL A 151 12.40 9.16 -8.60
C VAL A 151 12.22 10.57 -9.14
N LEU A 152 12.35 10.68 -10.47
CA LEU A 152 12.46 11.97 -11.16
C LEU A 152 11.18 12.31 -11.92
N ARG A 153 10.77 13.57 -11.84
CA ARG A 153 9.70 14.10 -12.68
C ARG A 153 10.21 14.33 -14.09
N GLN A 154 9.44 13.92 -15.09
CA GLN A 154 9.69 14.25 -16.48
C GLN A 154 8.44 14.82 -17.13
N THR A 155 8.62 15.84 -17.97
CA THR A 155 7.56 16.37 -18.83
C THR A 155 7.98 16.22 -20.27
N LYS A 156 7.29 15.35 -21.02
CA LYS A 156 7.45 15.19 -22.46
C LYS A 156 6.49 16.12 -23.18
N LYS A 157 7.00 16.84 -24.18
CA LYS A 157 6.18 17.60 -25.13
C LYS A 157 5.82 16.68 -26.29
N ASN A 158 4.57 16.67 -26.71
CA ASN A 158 4.15 15.94 -27.89
C ASN A 158 4.78 16.58 -29.14
N PRO A 159 5.56 15.82 -29.95
CA PRO A 159 6.18 16.35 -31.16
C PRO A 159 5.18 16.90 -32.17
N SER A 160 3.97 16.31 -32.22
CA SER A 160 2.91 16.68 -33.16
C SER A 160 2.08 17.88 -32.66
N ASN A 161 2.05 18.13 -31.36
CA ASN A 161 1.37 19.29 -30.78
C ASN A 161 2.13 19.81 -29.54
N PRO A 162 2.97 20.86 -29.67
CA PRO A 162 3.79 21.37 -28.58
C PRO A 162 3.02 21.89 -27.35
N LYS A 163 1.70 22.14 -27.48
CA LYS A 163 0.82 22.52 -26.37
C LYS A 163 0.38 21.32 -25.53
N ASP A 164 0.46 20.12 -26.08
CA ASP A 164 0.17 18.87 -25.40
C ASP A 164 1.43 18.38 -24.66
N LYS A 165 1.31 18.29 -23.33
CA LYS A 165 2.40 17.94 -22.42
C LYS A 165 1.96 16.76 -21.57
N SER A 166 2.75 15.70 -21.59
CA SER A 166 2.56 14.57 -20.69
C SER A 166 3.59 14.64 -19.56
N THR A 167 3.11 14.58 -18.32
CA THR A 167 3.98 14.53 -17.13
C THR A 167 3.98 13.10 -16.58
N SER A 168 5.18 12.57 -16.32
CA SER A 168 5.36 11.29 -15.63
C SER A 168 6.40 11.39 -14.51
N ILE A 169 6.32 10.46 -13.56
CA ILE A 169 7.41 10.15 -12.63
C ILE A 169 8.14 8.93 -13.16
N ARG A 170 9.47 8.97 -13.15
CA ARG A 170 10.33 7.91 -13.69
C ARG A 170 11.20 7.28 -12.64
N TYR A 171 11.39 5.98 -12.78
CA TYR A 171 12.33 5.19 -11.99
C TYR A 171 13.16 4.30 -12.91
N LEU A 172 14.48 4.28 -12.71
CA LEU A 172 15.38 3.44 -13.49
C LEU A 172 15.38 2.01 -12.92
N LYS A 173 14.92 1.02 -13.71
CA LYS A 173 14.63 -0.35 -13.24
C LYS A 173 15.85 -1.14 -12.72
N ALA A 174 17.08 -0.76 -13.06
CA ALA A 174 18.26 -1.60 -12.80
C ALA A 174 19.56 -0.82 -12.51
N LEU A 175 19.63 -0.07 -11.41
CA LEU A 175 20.92 0.43 -10.90
C LEU A 175 21.74 -0.74 -10.31
N GLY A 176 22.55 -1.40 -11.14
CA GLY A 176 23.51 -2.44 -10.70
C GLY A 176 23.86 -3.52 -11.74
N ILE A 177 23.06 -3.68 -12.79
CA ILE A 177 23.35 -4.64 -13.88
C ILE A 177 24.12 -3.96 -15.03
N HIS A 178 24.05 -2.64 -15.11
CA HIS A 178 24.70 -1.89 -16.17
C HIS A 178 26.19 -1.70 -15.87
N GLN A 179 27.01 -2.27 -16.74
CA GLN A 179 28.45 -1.99 -16.80
C GLN A 179 28.65 -0.48 -16.97
N ALA A 180 29.65 0.07 -16.28
CA ALA A 180 30.03 1.47 -16.41
C ALA A 180 30.26 1.80 -17.89
N GLY A 181 29.39 2.63 -18.49
CA GLY A 181 29.47 3.04 -19.90
C GLY A 181 28.27 2.71 -20.79
N GLN A 182 27.29 1.90 -20.32
CA GLN A 182 26.06 1.66 -21.09
C GLN A 182 25.17 2.91 -21.09
N LYS A 183 24.81 3.42 -22.29
CA LYS A 183 23.87 4.54 -22.41
C LYS A 183 22.51 4.10 -21.89
N VAL A 184 21.98 4.82 -20.89
CA VAL A 184 20.63 4.59 -20.39
C VAL A 184 19.62 5.01 -21.46
N THR A 185 18.82 4.06 -21.93
CA THR A 185 17.78 4.26 -22.94
C THR A 185 16.39 4.41 -22.29
N ASP A 186 15.41 4.94 -23.03
CA ASP A 186 14.08 5.33 -22.50
C ASP A 186 13.28 4.13 -21.96
N ASP A 187 13.44 2.96 -22.58
CA ASP A 187 12.84 1.66 -22.23
C ASP A 187 13.30 1.09 -20.89
N MET A 188 14.44 1.57 -20.38
CA MET A 188 14.98 1.17 -19.08
C MET A 188 14.26 1.83 -17.90
N TYR A 189 13.43 2.84 -18.18
CA TYR A 189 12.61 3.51 -17.17
C TYR A 189 11.26 2.82 -17.00
N ALA A 190 10.81 2.74 -15.75
CA ALA A 190 9.42 2.57 -15.41
C ALA A 190 8.78 3.94 -15.22
N GLU A 191 7.52 4.10 -15.61
CA GLU A 191 6.82 5.39 -15.56
C GLU A 191 5.49 5.29 -14.83
N GLN A 192 5.21 6.32 -14.03
CA GLN A 192 3.88 6.61 -13.48
C GLN A 192 3.35 7.84 -14.21
N THR A 193 2.21 7.72 -14.89
CA THR A 193 1.63 8.81 -15.67
C THR A 193 0.68 9.67 -14.84
N GLU A 194 0.48 10.91 -15.27
CA GLU A 194 -0.57 11.78 -14.72
C GLU A 194 -1.96 11.18 -14.96
N ASN A 195 -2.80 11.23 -13.93
CA ASN A 195 -4.24 10.98 -14.02
C ASN A 195 -4.97 12.33 -13.92
N PRO A 196 -5.27 12.99 -15.05
CA PRO A 196 -5.94 14.30 -15.05
C PRO A 196 -7.42 14.21 -14.65
N GLU A 197 -8.06 13.06 -14.87
CA GLU A 197 -9.48 12.85 -14.59
C GLU A 197 -9.77 12.76 -13.09
N ASN A 198 -8.83 12.20 -12.32
CA ASN A 198 -8.95 12.09 -10.87
C ASN A 198 -7.67 12.56 -10.15
N PRO A 199 -7.55 13.87 -9.86
CA PRO A 199 -6.40 14.44 -9.17
C PRO A 199 -6.12 13.85 -7.78
N LEU A 200 -7.16 13.35 -7.09
CA LEU A 200 -7.02 12.75 -5.74
C LEU A 200 -6.40 11.35 -5.77
N ARG A 201 -6.42 10.69 -6.93
CA ARG A 201 -5.78 9.38 -7.17
C ARG A 201 -4.59 9.48 -8.13
N CYS A 202 -4.17 10.70 -8.46
CA CYS A 202 -3.12 10.93 -9.43
C CYS A 202 -1.72 10.70 -8.81
N PRO A 203 -0.90 9.78 -9.36
CA PRO A 203 0.44 9.51 -8.84
C PRO A 203 1.32 10.76 -8.75
N ILE A 204 1.23 11.63 -9.77
CA ILE A 204 1.99 12.89 -9.82
C ILE A 204 1.58 13.83 -8.69
N LYS A 205 0.28 14.04 -8.49
CA LYS A 205 -0.22 14.98 -7.47
C LYS A 205 0.07 14.46 -6.06
N LEU A 206 -0.06 13.16 -5.85
CA LEU A 206 0.22 12.53 -4.57
C LEU A 206 1.72 12.53 -4.24
N TYR A 207 2.59 12.31 -5.23
CA TYR A 207 4.03 12.47 -5.04
C TYR A 207 4.45 13.93 -4.79
N ASP A 208 3.89 14.89 -5.53
CA ASP A 208 4.12 16.32 -5.29
C ASP A 208 3.68 16.71 -3.87
N PHE A 209 2.54 16.18 -3.40
CA PHE A 209 2.06 16.40 -2.04
C PHE A 209 2.97 15.77 -0.99
N TYR A 210 3.50 14.58 -1.25
CA TYR A 210 4.51 13.95 -0.38
C TYR A 210 5.77 14.79 -0.28
N LEU A 211 6.34 15.24 -1.40
CA LEU A 211 7.51 16.12 -1.42
C LEU A 211 7.26 17.46 -0.71
N PHE A 212 6.03 17.96 -0.76
CA PHE A 212 5.62 19.17 -0.05
C PHE A 212 5.59 18.96 1.47
N LYS A 213 5.11 17.79 1.93
CA LYS A 213 5.03 17.43 3.35
C LYS A 213 6.35 16.90 3.95
N CYS A 214 7.36 16.66 3.13
CA CYS A 214 8.70 16.25 3.55
C CYS A 214 9.57 17.45 3.98
N PRO A 215 10.50 17.28 4.94
CA PRO A 215 11.52 18.29 5.24
C PRO A 215 12.36 18.62 4.00
N GLN A 216 12.69 19.89 3.76
CA GLN A 216 13.42 20.28 2.54
C GLN A 216 14.80 19.60 2.40
N THR A 217 15.43 19.25 3.52
CA THR A 217 16.74 18.59 3.59
C THR A 217 16.76 17.18 2.99
N VAL A 218 15.59 16.53 2.83
CA VAL A 218 15.52 15.19 2.24
C VAL A 218 15.44 15.22 0.71
N LYS A 219 15.12 16.38 0.12
CA LYS A 219 15.03 16.51 -1.33
C LYS A 219 16.41 16.30 -1.95
N GLY A 220 16.52 15.31 -2.83
CA GLY A 220 17.78 14.93 -3.48
C GLY A 220 18.61 13.90 -2.70
N ARG A 221 18.16 13.42 -1.54
CA ARG A 221 18.78 12.26 -0.88
C ARG A 221 18.79 11.05 -1.80
N ASN A 222 19.89 10.29 -1.75
CA ASN A 222 20.16 9.15 -2.62
C ASN A 222 20.03 7.79 -1.91
N ASP A 223 19.69 7.81 -0.63
CA ASP A 223 19.68 6.67 0.29
C ASP A 223 18.28 6.26 0.77
N THR A 224 17.28 7.14 0.64
CA THR A 224 15.91 6.86 1.10
C THR A 224 14.84 7.55 0.26
N PHE A 225 13.66 6.92 0.20
CA PHE A 225 12.44 7.47 -0.39
C PHE A 225 11.28 7.50 0.62
N TYR A 226 11.14 6.49 1.48
CA TYR A 226 10.03 6.36 2.43
C TYR A 226 10.45 6.86 3.81
N LEU A 227 9.86 7.97 4.25
CA LEU A 227 10.20 8.61 5.52
C LEU A 227 9.18 8.26 6.61
N THR A 228 9.65 8.19 7.85
CA THR A 228 8.82 7.89 9.02
C THR A 228 7.85 9.04 9.30
N PRO A 229 6.53 8.77 9.35
CA PRO A 229 5.52 9.72 9.82
C PRO A 229 5.85 10.30 11.19
N GLU A 230 5.57 11.59 11.37
CA GLU A 230 5.60 12.21 12.69
C GLU A 230 4.44 11.65 13.55
N PRO A 231 4.69 11.19 14.80
CA PRO A 231 3.68 10.50 15.61
C PRO A 231 2.43 11.33 15.93
N VAL A 232 2.58 12.66 16.02
CA VAL A 232 1.48 13.58 16.29
C VAL A 232 1.55 14.71 15.28
N VAL A 233 0.74 14.60 14.24
CA VAL A 233 0.69 15.60 13.18
C VAL A 233 -0.73 15.89 12.73
N ALA A 234 -1.09 17.17 12.73
CA ALA A 234 -2.37 17.62 12.22
C ALA A 234 -2.40 17.57 10.68
N PRO A 235 -3.55 17.33 10.03
CA PRO A 235 -3.65 17.29 8.57
C PRO A 235 -3.14 18.57 7.88
N ASN A 236 -3.33 19.72 8.51
CA ASN A 236 -2.88 21.02 8.00
C ASN A 236 -1.40 21.34 8.32
N SER A 237 -0.70 20.48 9.05
CA SER A 237 0.72 20.69 9.36
C SER A 237 1.56 20.81 8.08
N PRO A 238 2.51 21.76 8.01
CA PRO A 238 3.37 21.91 6.83
C PRO A 238 4.31 20.71 6.63
N ILE A 239 4.64 19.98 7.69
CA ILE A 239 5.54 18.82 7.67
C ILE A 239 4.83 17.63 8.30
N TRP A 240 4.86 16.48 7.61
CA TRP A 240 4.27 15.22 8.07
C TRP A 240 5.27 14.13 8.38
N TYR A 241 6.51 14.27 7.90
CA TYR A 241 7.51 13.22 7.96
C TYR A 241 8.80 13.73 8.61
N SER A 242 9.47 12.84 9.33
CA SER A 242 10.81 13.05 9.84
C SER A 242 11.86 12.88 8.73
N ILE A 243 13.14 13.06 9.07
CA ILE A 243 14.27 12.76 8.16
C ILE A 243 14.69 11.28 8.19
N GLN A 244 14.09 10.48 9.07
CA GLN A 244 14.45 9.06 9.25
C GLN A 244 13.65 8.19 8.28
N PRO A 245 14.27 7.15 7.69
CA PRO A 245 13.52 6.18 6.91
C PRO A 245 12.60 5.33 7.79
N ILE A 246 11.50 4.83 7.23
CA ILE A 246 10.71 3.78 7.90
C ILE A 246 11.56 2.53 8.15
N SER A 247 11.21 1.76 9.18
CA SER A 247 11.93 0.52 9.46
C SER A 247 11.68 -0.52 8.36
N ARG A 248 12.59 -1.49 8.25
CA ARG A 248 12.43 -2.66 7.36
C ARG A 248 11.13 -3.40 7.66
N GLU A 249 10.82 -3.60 8.94
CA GLU A 249 9.62 -4.29 9.41
C GLU A 249 8.34 -3.56 9.01
N GLN A 250 8.28 -2.23 9.19
CA GLN A 250 7.13 -1.44 8.75
C GLN A 250 6.93 -1.54 7.23
N MET A 251 8.02 -1.45 6.46
CA MET A 251 7.98 -1.60 5.01
C MET A 251 7.49 -2.99 4.60
N GLU A 252 7.94 -4.04 5.28
CA GLU A 252 7.53 -5.42 5.05
C GLU A 252 6.04 -5.60 5.30
N GLN A 253 5.52 -5.15 6.45
CA GLN A 253 4.09 -5.23 6.75
C GLN A 253 3.22 -4.49 5.72
N MET A 254 3.63 -3.29 5.30
CA MET A 254 2.93 -2.52 4.26
C MET A 254 2.94 -3.26 2.92
N LEU A 255 4.12 -3.74 2.50
CA LEU A 255 4.30 -4.41 1.21
C LEU A 255 3.55 -5.73 1.15
N THR A 256 3.56 -6.53 2.23
CA THR A 256 2.79 -7.77 2.32
C THR A 256 1.31 -7.54 2.01
N ARG A 257 0.70 -6.50 2.58
CA ARG A 257 -0.71 -6.16 2.29
C ARG A 257 -0.92 -5.72 0.84
N ILE A 258 0.04 -4.97 0.28
CA ILE A 258 -0.03 -4.48 -1.10
C ILE A 258 0.05 -5.64 -2.11
N LEU A 259 0.92 -6.63 -1.88
CA LEU A 259 1.13 -7.76 -2.79
C LEU A 259 -0.10 -8.69 -2.93
N VAL A 260 -1.03 -8.62 -1.99
CA VAL A 260 -2.29 -9.39 -2.03
C VAL A 260 -3.34 -8.75 -2.95
N ILE A 261 -3.15 -7.49 -3.37
CA ILE A 261 -4.12 -6.76 -4.18
C ILE A 261 -4.15 -7.32 -5.60
N ARG A 262 -5.35 -7.54 -6.15
CA ARG A 262 -5.58 -8.13 -7.47
C ARG A 262 -4.80 -7.42 -8.58
N GLU A 263 -4.92 -6.10 -8.69
CA GLU A 263 -4.29 -5.30 -9.73
C GLU A 263 -2.75 -5.32 -9.63
N ILE A 264 -2.22 -5.55 -8.42
CA ILE A 264 -0.78 -5.76 -8.21
C ILE A 264 -0.37 -7.14 -8.74
N GLN A 265 -1.11 -8.19 -8.39
CA GLN A 265 -0.85 -9.55 -8.87
C GLN A 265 -0.92 -9.64 -10.41
N GLU A 266 -1.91 -8.98 -11.02
CA GLU A 266 -2.08 -8.88 -12.46
C GLU A 266 -0.90 -8.14 -13.11
N ALA A 267 -0.51 -6.97 -12.59
CA ALA A 267 0.64 -6.22 -13.11
C ALA A 267 1.95 -7.02 -13.04
N ILE A 268 2.15 -7.76 -11.94
CA ILE A 268 3.29 -8.65 -11.74
C ILE A 268 3.28 -9.81 -12.74
N ALA A 269 2.12 -10.44 -12.96
CA ALA A 269 1.96 -11.55 -13.88
C ALA A 269 2.23 -11.14 -15.33
N VAL A 270 1.64 -10.02 -15.78
CA VAL A 270 1.88 -9.47 -17.14
C VAL A 270 3.36 -9.19 -17.37
N ALA A 271 4.03 -8.57 -16.40
CA ALA A 271 5.46 -8.27 -16.52
C ALA A 271 6.33 -9.54 -16.62
N ASN A 272 5.99 -10.60 -15.89
CA ASN A 272 6.73 -11.86 -15.94
C ASN A 272 6.60 -12.55 -17.30
N VAL A 273 5.42 -12.48 -17.95
CA VAL A 273 5.22 -12.98 -19.31
C VAL A 273 6.05 -12.20 -20.32
N SER A 274 6.12 -10.87 -20.19
CA SER A 274 6.93 -10.03 -21.08
C SER A 274 8.45 -10.26 -20.96
N THR A 275 8.93 -10.82 -19.85
CA THR A 275 10.36 -11.16 -19.68
C THR A 275 10.75 -12.55 -20.21
N MET A 276 9.79 -13.39 -20.58
CA MET A 276 10.04 -14.73 -21.14
C MET A 276 10.10 -14.76 -22.67
N HIS A 277 9.79 -13.65 -23.33
CA HIS A 277 9.85 -13.45 -24.77
C HIS A 277 10.94 -12.45 -25.14
#